data_AF-A0A1W9X398-F1
#
_entry.id   AF-A0A1W9X398-F1
#
_cell.length_a   1.000
_cell.length_b   1.000
_cell.length_c   1.000
_cell.angle_alpha   90.00
_cell.angle_beta   90.00
_cell.angle_gamma   90.00
#
_symmetry.space_group_name_H-M   'P 1'
#
loop_
_entity.id
_entity.type
_entity.pdbx_description
1 polymer ?
#
loop_
_entity_poly.entity_id
_entity_poly.type
_entity_poly.pdbx_seq_one_letter_code
_entity_poly.pdbx_strand_id
1 'polypeptide(L)'
;MAQKITQAQILSALKGDSTQTTQNAVSLPAIQRYVARLNAGKKAPPIKMDGKVIVDGNHRYIAGLVQGTRPDIQAGTMAPSKASQIKLLREIFRRFSRLG
;
A
#
# COMPACT_ATOMS: atom_id res chain seq x y z
N MET A 1 -11.62 -17.38 12.12
CA MET A 1 -11.97 -15.94 12.21
C MET A 1 -10.99 -15.15 11.35
N ALA A 2 -11.43 -14.18 10.56
CA ALA A 2 -10.53 -13.34 9.79
C ALA A 2 -9.84 -12.32 10.72
N GLN A 3 -8.51 -12.28 10.73
CA GLN A 3 -7.74 -11.33 11.54
C GLN A 3 -8.07 -9.89 11.15
N LYS A 4 -8.48 -9.07 12.13
CA LYS A 4 -8.66 -7.62 11.96
C LYS A 4 -7.30 -6.93 11.90
N ILE A 5 -7.06 -6.19 10.82
CA ILE A 5 -5.85 -5.40 10.59
C ILE A 5 -5.99 -4.05 11.25
N THR A 6 -4.97 -3.69 12.03
CA THR A 6 -4.89 -2.43 12.75
C THR A 6 -3.93 -1.45 12.08
N GLN A 7 -4.07 -0.18 12.43
CA GLN A 7 -3.16 0.88 12.00
C GLN A 7 -1.72 0.62 12.48
N ALA A 8 -1.54 0.16 13.71
CA ALA A 8 -0.21 -0.15 14.25
C ALA A 8 0.50 -1.24 13.43
N GLN A 9 -0.21 -2.29 13.02
CA GLN A 9 0.34 -3.35 12.17
C GLN A 9 0.81 -2.81 10.81
N ILE A 10 0.00 -1.98 10.17
CA ILE A 10 0.37 -1.36 8.88
C ILE A 10 1.58 -0.43 9.03
N LEU A 11 1.62 0.39 10.09
CA LEU A 11 2.76 1.27 10.37
C LEU A 11 4.05 0.48 10.63
N SER A 12 3.94 -0.65 11.32
CA SER A 12 5.06 -1.56 11.54
C SER A 12 5.55 -2.18 10.22
N ALA A 13 4.63 -2.66 9.38
CA ALA A 13 4.95 -3.23 8.07
C ALA A 13 5.60 -2.21 7.11
N LEU A 14 5.28 -0.92 7.25
CA LEU A 14 5.85 0.18 6.46
C LEU A 14 7.15 0.76 7.06
N LYS A 15 7.61 0.25 8.20
CA LYS A 15 8.86 0.73 8.83
C LYS A 15 10.04 0.40 7.92
N GLY A 16 10.85 1.40 7.59
CA GLY A 16 12.00 1.25 6.70
C GLY A 16 11.66 1.20 5.19
N ASP A 17 10.39 1.02 4.82
CA ASP A 17 9.96 1.03 3.41
C ASP A 17 10.14 2.43 2.79
N SER A 18 10.77 2.47 1.61
CA SER A 18 11.07 3.70 0.87
C SER A 18 10.21 3.87 -0.39
N THR A 19 9.15 3.06 -0.52
CA THR A 19 8.25 3.10 -1.67
C THR A 19 7.45 4.40 -1.65
N GLN A 20 7.24 4.96 -2.83
CA GLN A 20 6.61 6.25 -3.03
C GLN A 20 5.22 6.10 -3.66
N THR A 21 4.42 7.14 -3.56
CA THR A 21 3.12 7.24 -4.23
C THR A 21 2.77 8.70 -4.50
N THR A 22 1.84 8.93 -5.42
CA THR A 22 1.22 10.24 -5.66
C THR A 22 -0.18 10.35 -5.05
N GLN A 23 -0.72 9.24 -4.49
CA GLN A 23 -2.01 9.27 -3.80
C GLN A 23 -1.89 10.02 -2.46
N ASN A 24 -3.01 10.56 -1.98
CA ASN A 24 -3.06 11.28 -0.70
C ASN A 24 -3.46 10.39 0.48
N ALA A 25 -4.10 9.25 0.21
CA ALA A 25 -4.72 8.42 1.22
C ALA A 25 -4.85 6.96 0.76
N VAL A 26 -4.95 6.06 1.73
CA VAL A 26 -5.38 4.67 1.55
C VAL A 26 -6.46 4.33 2.59
N SER A 27 -7.23 3.28 2.30
CA SER A 27 -8.38 2.87 3.11
C SER A 27 -8.03 1.60 3.88
N LEU A 28 -8.16 1.64 5.21
CA LEU A 28 -7.96 0.47 6.06
C LEU A 28 -8.93 -0.67 5.69
N PRO A 29 -10.24 -0.43 5.44
CA PRO A 29 -11.14 -1.46 4.92
C PRO A 29 -10.67 -2.10 3.61
N ALA A 30 -10.09 -1.32 2.69
CA ALA A 30 -9.58 -1.88 1.44
C ALA A 30 -8.32 -2.75 1.65
N ILE A 31 -7.42 -2.33 2.55
CA ILE A 31 -6.25 -3.14 2.95
C ILE A 31 -6.72 -4.45 3.60
N GLN A 32 -7.68 -4.38 4.52
CA GLN A 32 -8.28 -5.54 5.18
C GLN A 32 -8.84 -6.55 4.16
N ARG A 33 -9.55 -6.07 3.14
CA ARG A 33 -10.08 -6.92 2.07
C ARG A 33 -8.97 -7.65 1.32
N TYR A 34 -7.87 -6.98 1.00
CA TYR A 34 -6.75 -7.64 0.33
C TYR A 34 -6.02 -8.64 1.22
N VAL A 35 -5.80 -8.32 2.50
CA VAL A 35 -5.25 -9.29 3.46
C VAL A 35 -6.14 -10.53 3.58
N ALA A 36 -7.47 -10.35 3.70
CA ALA A 36 -8.39 -11.48 3.77
C ALA A 36 -8.33 -12.36 2.50
N ARG A 37 -8.13 -11.77 1.33
CA ARG A 37 -7.94 -12.53 0.07
C ARG A 37 -6.63 -13.30 0.08
N LEU A 38 -5.53 -12.69 0.52
CA LEU A 38 -4.22 -13.33 0.63
C LEU A 38 -4.28 -14.52 1.61
N ASN A 39 -4.91 -14.34 2.77
CA ASN A 39 -5.12 -15.41 3.76
C ASN A 39 -5.95 -16.58 3.21
N ALA A 40 -6.84 -16.32 2.25
CA ALA A 40 -7.63 -17.34 1.56
C ALA A 40 -6.86 -18.02 0.41
N GLY A 41 -5.54 -17.81 0.30
CA GLY A 41 -4.70 -18.36 -0.77
C GLY A 41 -4.90 -17.69 -2.13
N LYS A 42 -5.64 -16.57 -2.21
CA LYS A 42 -5.87 -15.86 -3.48
C LYS A 42 -4.68 -14.96 -3.78
N LYS A 43 -4.22 -14.99 -5.03
CA LYS A 43 -3.23 -14.04 -5.53
C LYS A 43 -3.87 -12.68 -5.78
N ALA A 44 -3.26 -11.60 -5.26
CA ALA A 44 -3.66 -10.24 -5.61
C ALA A 44 -3.19 -9.91 -7.04
N PRO A 45 -3.95 -9.11 -7.83
CA PRO A 45 -3.46 -8.69 -9.13
C PRO A 45 -2.19 -7.83 -8.99
N PRO A 46 -1.27 -7.84 -9.99
CA PRO A 46 -0.01 -7.11 -9.93
C PRO A 46 -0.18 -5.61 -9.63
N ILE A 47 0.81 -5.02 -8.98
CA ILE A 47 0.92 -3.57 -8.83
C ILE A 47 1.65 -2.97 -10.02
N LYS A 48 1.44 -1.68 -10.28
CA LYS A 48 2.20 -0.95 -11.29
C LYS A 48 3.15 0.02 -10.62
N MET A 49 4.41 0.01 -11.05
CA MET A 49 5.43 0.92 -10.54
C MET A 49 6.13 1.66 -11.68
N ASP A 50 6.46 2.92 -11.41
CA ASP A 50 7.36 3.75 -12.20
C ASP A 50 8.55 4.10 -11.29
N GLY A 51 9.69 3.43 -11.49
CA GLY A 51 10.81 3.48 -10.55
C GLY A 51 10.39 3.08 -9.13
N LYS A 52 10.45 4.02 -8.19
CA LYS A 52 10.03 3.82 -6.78
C LYS A 52 8.56 4.18 -6.52
N VAL A 53 7.86 4.72 -7.50
CA VAL A 53 6.50 5.25 -7.34
C VAL A 53 5.48 4.18 -7.70
N ILE A 54 4.61 3.81 -6.76
CA ILE A 54 3.42 3.01 -7.07
C ILE A 54 2.43 3.92 -7.81
N VAL A 55 2.12 3.55 -9.05
CA VAL A 55 1.13 4.25 -9.89
C VAL A 55 -0.24 3.57 -9.82
N ASP A 56 -0.28 2.27 -9.51
CA ASP A 56 -1.50 1.52 -9.20
C ASP A 56 -1.22 0.42 -8.16
N GLY A 57 -2.11 0.27 -7.19
CA GLY A 57 -2.09 -0.87 -6.25
C GLY A 57 -1.57 -0.59 -4.84
N ASN A 58 -1.61 0.65 -4.34
CA ASN A 58 -1.18 0.99 -2.97
C ASN A 58 -1.71 0.05 -1.88
N HIS A 59 -3.03 -0.24 -1.85
CA HIS A 59 -3.60 -1.13 -0.83
C HIS A 59 -3.11 -2.58 -0.97
N ARG A 60 -2.84 -3.04 -2.20
CA ARG A 60 -2.31 -4.38 -2.47
C ARG A 60 -0.86 -4.51 -2.01
N TYR A 61 -0.06 -3.48 -2.27
CA TYR A 61 1.32 -3.40 -1.76
C TYR A 61 1.35 -3.46 -0.24
N ILE A 62 0.56 -2.61 0.43
CA ILE A 62 0.47 -2.60 1.90
C ILE A 62 -0.01 -3.95 2.44
N ALA A 63 -1.03 -4.55 1.84
CA ALA A 63 -1.53 -5.86 2.26
C ALA A 63 -0.48 -6.96 2.12
N GLY A 64 0.32 -6.93 1.04
CA GLY A 64 1.46 -7.83 0.86
C GLY A 64 2.48 -7.67 1.99
N LEU A 65 2.92 -6.44 2.26
CA LEU A 65 3.89 -6.16 3.33
C LEU A 65 3.39 -6.62 4.71
N VAL A 66 2.12 -6.39 5.02
CA VAL A 66 1.49 -6.86 6.28
C VAL A 66 1.54 -8.40 6.38
N GLN A 67 1.47 -9.10 5.25
CA GLN A 67 1.57 -10.56 5.16
C GLN A 67 3.02 -11.07 5.00
N GLY A 68 4.02 -10.20 5.02
CA GLY A 68 5.42 -10.59 4.77
C GLY A 68 5.69 -11.02 3.32
N THR A 69 4.82 -10.64 2.38
CA THR A 69 4.93 -10.96 0.94
C THR A 69 5.11 -9.69 0.11
N ARG A 70 5.52 -9.84 -1.15
CA ARG A 70 5.52 -8.74 -2.13
C ARG A 70 4.61 -9.10 -3.30
N PRO A 71 3.71 -8.21 -3.73
CA PRO A 71 2.93 -8.46 -4.94
C PRO A 71 3.83 -8.41 -6.17
N ASP A 72 3.42 -9.10 -7.24
CA ASP A 72 4.06 -8.97 -8.55
C ASP A 72 4.06 -7.50 -9.01
N ILE A 73 5.13 -7.09 -9.68
CA ILE A 73 5.31 -5.74 -10.19
C ILE A 73 5.21 -5.75 -11.72
N GLN A 74 4.44 -4.81 -12.25
CA GLN A 74 4.42 -4.47 -13.67
C GLN A 74 4.96 -3.05 -13.87
N ALA A 75 5.58 -2.82 -15.01
CA ALA A 75 5.93 -1.46 -15.42
C ALA A 75 4.66 -0.61 -15.57
N GLY A 76 4.71 0.59 -15.02
CA GLY A 76 3.72 1.64 -15.23
C GLY A 76 4.40 2.95 -15.60
N THR A 77 3.60 3.96 -15.86
CA THR A 77 4.08 5.31 -16.16
C THR A 77 3.34 6.29 -15.26
N MET A 78 4.08 7.02 -14.45
CA MET A 78 3.53 8.12 -13.67
C MET A 78 3.33 9.32 -14.58
N ALA A 79 2.16 9.97 -14.50
CA ALA A 79 1.94 11.21 -15.23
C ALA A 79 2.91 12.31 -14.73
N PRO A 80 3.60 13.04 -15.62
CA PRO A 80 4.54 14.10 -15.22
C PRO A 80 3.90 15.17 -14.30
N SER A 81 2.62 15.49 -14.52
CA SER A 81 1.84 16.42 -13.68
C SER A 81 1.70 16.00 -12.21
N LYS A 82 2.05 14.76 -11.88
CA LYS A 82 2.01 14.21 -10.52
C LYS A 82 3.37 14.22 -9.81
N ALA A 83 4.44 14.67 -10.47
CA ALA A 83 5.80 14.65 -9.92
C ALA A 83 5.92 15.44 -8.60
N SER A 84 5.26 16.60 -8.49
CA SER A 84 5.21 17.40 -7.26
C SER A 84 4.42 16.76 -6.11
N GLN A 85 3.70 15.67 -6.39
CA GLN A 85 2.86 14.96 -5.41
C GLN A 85 3.54 13.71 -4.86
N ILE A 86 4.76 13.38 -5.34
CA ILE A 86 5.52 12.24 -4.84
C ILE A 86 5.77 12.41 -3.35
N LYS A 87 5.40 11.38 -2.59
CA LYS A 87 5.63 11.27 -1.15
C LYS A 87 5.83 9.82 -0.76
N LEU A 88 6.40 9.56 0.41
CA LEU A 88 6.56 8.18 0.88
C LEU A 88 5.19 7.58 1.20
N LEU A 89 5.00 6.31 0.84
CA LEU A 89 3.75 5.58 1.11
C LEU A 89 3.39 5.58 2.61
N ARG A 90 4.40 5.54 3.48
CA ARG A 90 4.19 5.63 4.94
C ARG A 90 3.61 6.96 5.42
N GLU A 91 3.80 8.05 4.67
CA GLU A 91 3.30 9.38 5.07
C GLU A 91 1.79 9.50 4.90
N ILE A 92 1.23 8.88 3.85
CA ILE A 92 -0.20 8.95 3.56
C ILE A 92 -1.04 8.14 4.54
N PHE A 93 -0.42 7.17 5.23
CA PHE A 93 -1.08 6.39 6.26
C PHE A 93 -1.00 7.07 7.65
N ARG A 94 0.08 7.80 7.93
CA ARG A 94 0.24 8.57 9.18
C ARG A 94 -0.70 9.77 9.29
N ARG A 95 -1.08 10.39 8.17
CA ARG A 95 -1.99 11.55 8.17
C ARG A 95 -3.39 11.24 8.73
N PHE A 96 -3.82 9.97 8.70
CA PHE A 96 -5.09 9.55 9.30
C PHE A 96 -5.00 9.29 10.82
N SER A 97 -3.81 9.14 11.39
CA SER A 97 -3.63 8.85 12.83
C SER A 97 -3.85 10.06 13.75
N ARG A 98 -4.03 11.28 13.20
CA ARG A 98 -4.18 12.53 13.98
C ARG A 98 -5.61 13.07 14.04
N LEU A 99 -6.60 12.34 13.49
CA LEU A 99 -8.00 12.78 13.41
C LEU A 99 -8.95 11.83 14.17
N GLY A 100 -8.45 11.12 15.18
CA GLY A 100 -9.24 10.24 16.05
C GLY A 100 -8.83 10.41 17.50
#